data_AF-A0ABD0ANY8-F1
#
_entry.id   AF-A0ABD0ANY8-F1
#
_cell.length_a   1.000
_cell.length_b   1.000
_cell.length_c   1.000
_cell.angle_alpha   90.00
_cell.angle_beta   90.00
_cell.angle_gamma   90.00
#
_symmetry.space_group_name_H-M   'P 1'
#
loop_
_entity.id
_entity.type
_entity.pdbx_description
1 polymer ?
#
loop_
_entity_poly.entity_id
_entity_poly.type
_entity_poly.pdbx_seq_one_letter_code
_entity_poly.pdbx_strand_id
1 'polypeptide(L)' 'MTNDELKIGQVADRLIRASEHLLNDTNRLALHEPVTRSEAIAEHDAIIEQAERLVLYAKDWKHEVTGRF' A
#
# COMPACT_ATOMS: atom_id res chain seq x y z
N MET A 1 -12.00 4.31 -24.38
CA MET A 1 -10.85 4.29 -23.48
C MET A 1 -9.64 3.87 -24.29
N THR A 2 -8.58 4.67 -24.26
CA THR A 2 -7.27 4.29 -24.80
C THR A 2 -6.59 3.27 -23.87
N ASN A 3 -5.60 2.54 -24.36
CA ASN A 3 -4.86 1.56 -23.54
C ASN A 3 -4.18 2.23 -22.33
N ASP A 4 -3.77 3.49 -22.45
CA ASP A 4 -3.09 4.23 -21.38
C ASP A 4 -4.07 4.66 -20.28
N GLU A 5 -5.29 5.08 -20.64
CA GLU A 5 -6.36 5.37 -19.66
C GLU A 5 -6.74 4.12 -18.85
N LEU A 6 -6.77 2.96 -19.50
CA LEU A 6 -7.11 1.69 -18.86
C LEU A 6 -6.00 1.25 -17.87
N LYS A 7 -4.72 1.51 -18.20
CA LYS A 7 -3.58 1.27 -17.31
C LYS A 7 -3.55 2.23 -16.12
N ILE A 8 -3.73 3.53 -16.35
CA ILE A 8 -3.78 4.54 -15.28
C ILE A 8 -4.89 4.19 -14.27
N GLY A 9 -6.07 3.81 -14.76
CA GLY A 9 -7.17 3.38 -13.90
C GLY A 9 -6.85 2.13 -13.08
N GLN A 10 -6.16 1.14 -13.66
CA GLN A 10 -5.75 -0.08 -12.95
C GLN A 10 -4.71 0.19 -11.86
N VAL A 11 -3.72 1.05 -12.13
CA VAL A 11 -2.70 1.41 -11.14
C VAL A 11 -3.31 2.26 -10.01
N ALA A 12 -4.20 3.19 -10.34
CA ALA A 12 -4.94 3.96 -9.33
C ALA A 12 -5.80 3.06 -8.43
N ASP A 13 -6.52 2.08 -8.98
CA ASP A 13 -7.30 1.11 -8.19
C ASP A 13 -6.39 0.28 -7.25
N ARG A 14 -5.20 -0.15 -7.72
CA ARG A 14 -4.22 -0.85 -6.88
C ARG A 14 -3.71 0.02 -5.72
N LEU A 15 -3.41 1.29 -5.98
CA LEU A 15 -2.97 2.23 -4.95
C LEU A 15 -4.06 2.47 -3.91
N ILE A 16 -5.32 2.61 -4.34
CA ILE A 16 -6.48 2.77 -3.44
C ILE A 16 -6.60 1.55 -2.53
N ARG A 17 -6.66 0.35 -3.10
CA ARG A 17 -6.80 -0.90 -2.31
C ARG A 17 -5.65 -1.08 -1.33
N ALA A 18 -4.41 -0.84 -1.76
CA ALA A 18 -3.26 -0.95 -0.88
C ALA A 18 -3.31 0.09 0.26
N SER A 19 -3.78 1.31 -0.01
CA SER A 19 -3.99 2.33 1.02
C SER A 19 -5.08 1.94 2.02
N GLU A 20 -6.17 1.33 1.55
CA GLU A 20 -7.26 0.84 2.39
C GLU A 20 -6.79 -0.29 3.32
N HIS A 21 -5.99 -1.23 2.82
CA HIS A 21 -5.40 -2.27 3.65
C HIS A 21 -4.49 -1.69 4.73
N LEU A 22 -3.59 -0.79 4.36
CA LEU A 22 -2.70 -0.13 5.31
C LEU A 22 -3.48 0.63 6.39
N LEU A 23 -4.52 1.37 6.00
CA LEU A 23 -5.38 2.10 6.93
C LEU A 23 -6.12 1.15 7.88
N ASN A 24 -6.70 0.07 7.36
CA ASN A 24 -7.44 -0.89 8.16
C ASN A 24 -6.54 -1.59 9.18
N ASP A 25 -5.34 -2.00 8.77
CA ASP A 25 -4.40 -2.71 9.65
C ASP A 25 -3.79 -1.77 10.70
N THR A 26 -3.44 -0.53 10.34
CA THR A 26 -2.99 0.47 11.32
C THR A 26 -4.10 0.86 12.30
N ASN A 27 -5.35 0.97 11.86
CA ASN A 27 -6.49 1.17 12.75
C ASN A 27 -6.70 -0.03 13.68
N ARG A 28 -6.58 -1.27 13.17
CA ARG A 28 -6.66 -2.48 13.99
C ARG A 28 -5.61 -2.45 15.10
N LEU A 29 -4.36 -2.12 14.78
CA LEU A 29 -3.28 -2.01 15.75
C LEU A 29 -3.55 -0.95 16.82
N ALA A 30 -4.12 0.20 16.43
CA ALA A 30 -4.48 1.26 17.37
C ALA A 30 -5.62 0.88 18.32
N LEU A 31 -6.56 0.04 17.87
CA LEU A 31 -7.71 -0.43 18.67
C LEU A 31 -7.39 -1.70 19.49
N HIS A 32 -6.47 -2.53 18.99
CA HIS A 32 -6.08 -3.80 19.58
C HIS A 32 -4.56 -3.81 19.74
N GLU A 33 -4.10 -3.29 20.88
CA GLU A 33 -2.68 -3.26 21.19
C GLU A 33 -2.14 -4.70 21.35
N PRO A 34 -0.98 -5.03 20.75
CA PRO A 34 -0.36 -6.33 20.90
C PRO A 34 -0.03 -6.62 22.36
N VAL A 35 -0.36 -7.81 22.85
CA VAL A 35 -0.15 -8.19 24.25
C VAL A 35 1.29 -8.61 24.50
N THR A 36 1.95 -9.13 23.46
CA THR A 36 3.34 -9.60 23.53
C THR A 36 4.25 -8.83 22.58
N ARG A 37 5.55 -8.82 22.92
CA ARG A 37 6.59 -8.24 22.05
C ARG A 37 6.64 -8.91 20.67
N SER A 38 6.44 -10.22 20.60
CA SER A 38 6.49 -10.95 19.33
C SER A 38 5.31 -10.60 18.42
N GLU A 39 4.11 -10.46 18.98
CA GLU A 39 2.94 -9.96 18.24
C GLU A 39 3.16 -8.53 17.77
N ALA A 40 3.72 -7.67 18.63
CA ALA A 40 4.04 -6.30 18.24
C ALA A 40 5.00 -6.27 17.05
N ILE A 41 6.09 -7.04 17.08
CA ILE A 41 7.03 -7.13 15.96
C ILE A 41 6.32 -7.59 14.69
N ALA A 42 5.52 -8.66 14.76
CA ALA A 42 4.83 -9.21 13.59
C ALA A 42 3.84 -8.21 12.96
N GLU A 43 3.03 -7.52 13.77
CA GLU A 43 2.08 -6.51 13.26
C GLU A 43 2.82 -5.30 12.67
N HIS A 44 3.90 -4.84 13.31
CA HIS A 44 4.68 -3.70 12.79
C HIS A 44 5.41 -4.06 11.49
N ASP A 45 6.02 -5.24 11.40
CA ASP A 45 6.68 -5.72 10.18
C ASP A 45 5.67 -5.82 9.01
N ALA A 46 4.46 -6.33 9.28
CA ALA A 46 3.40 -6.41 8.28
C ALA A 46 2.94 -5.03 7.77
N ILE A 47 2.82 -4.04 8.66
CA ILE A 47 2.48 -2.66 8.30
C ILE A 47 3.60 -2.01 7.47
N ILE A 48 4.86 -2.22 7.86
CA ILE A 48 6.03 -1.73 7.13
C ILE A 48 6.05 -2.31 5.71
N GLU A 49 5.87 -3.63 5.57
CA GLU A 49 5.85 -4.29 4.27
C GLU A 49 4.74 -3.73 3.36
N GLN A 50 3.55 -3.45 3.91
CA GLN A 50 2.47 -2.82 3.16
C GLN A 50 2.82 -1.39 2.70
N ALA A 51 3.43 -0.59 3.57
CA ALA A 51 3.87 0.75 3.24
C ALA A 51 4.95 0.76 2.15
N GLU A 52 5.91 -0.17 2.21
CA GLU A 52 6.95 -0.34 1.18
C GLU A 52 6.34 -0.71 -0.18
N ARG A 53 5.39 -1.65 -0.20
CA ARG A 53 4.65 -2.02 -1.42
C ARG A 53 3.88 -0.84 -2.00
N LEU A 54 3.25 -0.02 -1.16
CA LEU A 54 2.55 1.19 -1.59
C LEU A 54 3.50 2.16 -2.32
N VAL A 55 4.70 2.37 -1.77
CA VAL A 55 5.72 3.23 -2.38
C VAL A 55 6.17 2.67 -3.73
N LEU A 56 6.30 1.34 -3.86
CA LEU A 56 6.63 0.72 -5.15
C LEU A 56 5.52 0.97 -6.19
N TYR A 57 4.26 0.76 -5.84
CA TYR A 57 3.15 1.05 -6.76
C TYR A 57 3.08 2.53 -7.16
N ALA A 58 3.39 3.45 -6.25
CA ALA A 58 3.42 4.88 -6.56
C ALA A 58 4.57 5.24 -7.51
N LYS A 59 5.72 4.58 -7.37
CA LYS A 59 6.86 4.73 -8.30
C LYS A 59 6.55 4.16 -9.68
N ASP A 60 5.95 2.97 -9.73
CA ASP A 60 5.51 2.36 -10.98
C ASP A 60 4.48 3.25 -11.69
N TRP A 61 3.54 3.84 -10.94
CA TRP A 61 2.60 4.81 -11.46
C TRP A 61 3.28 6.05 -12.07
N LYS A 62 4.23 6.66 -11.34
CA LYS A 62 5.03 7.78 -11.86
C LYS A 62 5.73 7.38 -13.16
N HIS A 63 6.29 6.17 -13.22
CA HIS A 63 6.95 5.67 -14.41
C HIS A 63 5.96 5.45 -15.57
N GLU A 64 4.81 4.83 -15.35
CA GLU A 64 3.81 4.62 -16.40
C GLU A 64 3.26 5.93 -16.98
N VAL A 65 3.06 6.95 -16.13
CA VAL A 65 2.51 8.25 -16.55
C VAL A 65 3.57 9.14 -17.20
N THR A 66 4.81 9.11 -16.72
CA THR A 66 5.85 10.09 -17.12
C THR A 66 7.02 9.49 -17.91
N GLY A 67 7.15 8.17 -17.93
CA GLY A 67 8.30 7.43 -18.47
C GLY A 67 9.59 7.53 -17.64
N ARG A 68 9.53 8.05 -16.41
CA ARG A 68 10.71 8.37 -15.58
C ARG A 68 10.65 7.72 -14.19
N PHE A 69 11.78 7.18 -13.72
CA PHE A 69 11.95 6.66 -12.35
C PHE A 69 12.26 7.77 -11.34
#